data_AF-A0A7M3VDK8-F1
#
_entry.id   AF-A0A7M3VDK8-F1
#
_cell.length_a   1.000
_cell.length_b   1.000
_cell.length_c   1.000
_cell.angle_alpha   90.00
_cell.angle_beta   90.00
_cell.angle_gamma   90.00
#
_symmetry.space_group_name_H-M   'P 1'
#
loop_
_entity.id
_entity.type
_entity.pdbx_description
1 polymer ?
#
loop_
_entity_poly.entity_id
_entity_poly.type
_entity_poly.pdbx_seq_one_letter_code
_entity_poly.pdbx_strand_id
1 'polypeptide(L)'
;LDFLPWIGNGKPFSNSHTATLSSSSSTPLPTFSNINVGVKSMITQHLNQQNTRWVFIPNSSPDIWTGAGYRKQGNNNGIPFDQVKPSNGSNTFNPTSAENQVTPSGSSSKKTTYDALPNSISPTSDWINALTFTNKNNPQRNQLLLRALLGTIPVLINKSGEGGEEFTHTSEQQWNETDKLGGNLPGFGEVNGLYNAALLYTYGFFGTNTNNSDPKIGFKADSSSSSSSTLVG
;
A
#
# COMPACT_ATOMS: atom_id res chain seq x y z
N LEU A 1 -14.03 -8.15 3.54
CA LEU A 1 -14.39 -6.74 3.77
C LEU A 1 -14.81 -6.06 2.47
N ASP A 2 -14.02 -6.16 1.39
CA ASP A 2 -14.35 -5.53 0.09
C ASP A 2 -15.73 -5.85 -0.48
N PHE A 3 -16.24 -7.06 -0.22
CA PHE A 3 -17.54 -7.48 -0.73
C PHE A 3 -18.74 -6.76 -0.08
N LEU A 4 -18.56 -6.22 1.13
CA LEU A 4 -19.64 -5.52 1.83
C LEU A 4 -19.86 -4.13 1.20
N PRO A 5 -21.10 -3.67 1.03
CA PRO A 5 -21.39 -2.29 0.66
C PRO A 5 -21.23 -1.32 1.83
N TRP A 6 -20.91 -0.07 1.52
CA TRP A 6 -21.06 1.02 2.46
C TRP A 6 -22.53 1.47 2.54
N ILE A 7 -23.05 1.66 3.74
CA ILE A 7 -24.46 1.99 3.97
C ILE A 7 -24.89 3.33 3.35
N GLY A 8 -23.96 4.29 3.20
CA GLY A 8 -24.28 5.64 2.73
C GLY A 8 -24.66 5.73 1.25
N ASN A 9 -24.17 4.82 0.40
CA ASN A 9 -24.49 4.83 -1.04
C ASN A 9 -24.70 3.44 -1.67
N GLY A 10 -24.59 2.36 -0.88
CA GLY A 10 -24.77 0.98 -1.34
C GLY A 10 -23.65 0.46 -2.26
N LYS A 11 -22.58 1.23 -2.49
CA LYS A 11 -21.43 0.80 -3.29
C LYS A 11 -20.50 -0.09 -2.46
N PRO A 12 -19.98 -1.20 -3.03
CA PRO A 12 -19.04 -2.08 -2.35
C PRO A 12 -17.66 -1.44 -2.22
N PHE A 13 -16.97 -1.74 -1.11
CA PHE A 13 -15.57 -1.38 -0.91
C PHE A 13 -14.61 -2.03 -1.94
N SER A 14 -15.10 -3.01 -2.70
CA SER A 14 -14.38 -3.60 -3.82
C SER A 14 -14.23 -2.67 -5.01
N ASN A 15 -15.13 -1.69 -5.15
CA ASN A 15 -15.29 -0.84 -6.35
C ASN A 15 -15.41 -1.62 -7.67
N SER A 16 -15.71 -2.91 -7.60
CA SER A 16 -15.84 -3.79 -8.77
C SER A 16 -17.27 -3.72 -9.29
N HIS A 17 -17.48 -3.05 -10.42
CA HIS A 17 -18.80 -2.85 -11.02
C HIS A 17 -18.95 -3.46 -12.42
N THR A 18 -17.91 -4.09 -12.97
CA THR A 18 -17.92 -4.69 -14.30
C THR A 18 -17.34 -6.11 -14.27
N ALA A 19 -18.12 -7.09 -14.77
CA ALA A 19 -17.66 -8.46 -15.01
C ALA A 19 -16.62 -8.56 -16.16
N THR A 20 -16.27 -7.43 -16.76
CA THR A 20 -15.28 -7.31 -17.84
C THR A 20 -13.89 -7.02 -17.28
N LEU A 21 -13.01 -8.01 -17.40
CA LEU A 21 -11.57 -8.00 -17.08
C LEU A 21 -10.74 -7.06 -17.99
N SER A 22 -11.32 -6.02 -18.60
CA SER A 22 -10.55 -5.04 -19.35
C SER A 22 -10.02 -3.98 -18.38
N SER A 23 -8.79 -4.16 -17.94
CA SER A 23 -8.01 -3.17 -17.20
C SER A 23 -7.75 -1.95 -18.08
N SER A 24 -8.66 -0.98 -18.09
CA SER A 24 -8.27 0.37 -18.48
C SER A 24 -7.41 0.95 -17.35
N SER A 25 -6.46 1.82 -17.70
CA SER A 25 -5.46 2.41 -16.80
C SER A 25 -6.02 3.21 -15.62
N SER A 26 -7.34 3.40 -15.56
CA SER A 26 -8.00 4.35 -14.66
C SER A 26 -9.21 3.74 -13.94
N THR A 27 -9.28 2.40 -13.81
CA THR A 27 -10.35 1.76 -13.01
C THR A 27 -10.04 1.80 -11.51
N PRO A 28 -11.01 2.16 -10.67
CA PRO A 28 -10.87 2.10 -9.20
C PRO A 28 -10.44 0.73 -8.69
N LEU A 29 -9.59 0.74 -7.65
CA LEU A 29 -9.08 -0.46 -6.97
C LEU A 29 -9.90 -0.75 -5.69
N PRO A 30 -9.84 -1.98 -5.15
CA PRO A 30 -10.48 -2.30 -3.87
C PRO A 30 -9.77 -1.62 -2.69
N THR A 31 -10.51 -1.39 -1.61
CA THR A 31 -10.01 -0.74 -0.40
C THR A 31 -9.18 -1.65 0.50
N PHE A 32 -9.57 -2.91 0.67
CA PHE A 32 -8.99 -3.81 1.68
C PHE A 32 -8.16 -4.96 1.10
N SER A 33 -8.40 -5.40 -0.13
CA SER A 33 -7.69 -6.54 -0.74
C SER A 33 -6.39 -6.09 -1.43
N ASN A 34 -5.38 -6.97 -1.41
CA ASN A 34 -4.20 -6.83 -2.27
C ASN A 34 -4.30 -7.67 -3.55
N ILE A 35 -5.25 -8.60 -3.64
CA ILE A 35 -5.38 -9.50 -4.79
C ILE A 35 -5.69 -8.65 -6.03
N ASN A 36 -4.86 -8.80 -7.08
CA ASN A 36 -4.90 -7.99 -8.30
C ASN A 36 -4.55 -6.50 -8.11
N VAL A 37 -3.95 -6.12 -6.97
CA VAL A 37 -3.48 -4.75 -6.70
C VAL A 37 -1.96 -4.71 -6.64
N GLY A 38 -1.36 -3.77 -7.38
CA GLY A 38 0.08 -3.64 -7.50
C GLY A 38 0.68 -4.68 -8.47
N VAL A 39 1.73 -5.38 -8.05
CA VAL A 39 2.41 -6.40 -8.86
C VAL A 39 2.52 -7.72 -8.10
N LYS A 40 2.74 -8.81 -8.83
CA LYS A 40 3.14 -10.09 -8.22
C LYS A 40 4.62 -10.06 -7.87
N SER A 41 4.94 -10.51 -6.66
CA SER A 41 6.29 -10.62 -6.11
C SER A 41 6.57 -12.05 -5.67
N MET A 42 7.69 -12.61 -6.12
CA MET A 42 8.12 -13.96 -5.77
C MET A 42 8.82 -13.97 -4.41
N ILE A 43 8.17 -14.53 -3.39
CA ILE A 43 8.63 -14.45 -1.98
C ILE A 43 9.90 -15.26 -1.70
N THR A 44 10.28 -16.20 -2.58
CA THR A 44 11.56 -16.93 -2.47
C THR A 44 12.77 -16.02 -2.68
N GLN A 45 12.58 -14.81 -3.20
CA GLN A 45 13.65 -13.81 -3.38
C GLN A 45 13.73 -12.81 -2.22
N HIS A 46 12.96 -13.01 -1.15
CA HIS A 46 12.96 -12.13 0.02
C HIS A 46 13.84 -12.72 1.15
N LEU A 47 14.36 -11.82 1.99
CA LEU A 47 15.06 -12.12 3.23
C LEU A 47 16.27 -13.04 3.00
N ASN A 48 16.29 -14.23 3.59
CA ASN A 48 17.36 -15.22 3.48
C ASN A 48 17.27 -16.09 2.21
N GLN A 49 16.18 -15.99 1.42
CA GLN A 49 15.99 -16.67 0.14
C GLN A 49 16.08 -18.22 0.20
N GLN A 50 15.80 -18.79 1.37
CA GLN A 50 15.95 -20.23 1.62
C GLN A 50 14.68 -20.79 2.25
N ASN A 51 14.33 -22.04 1.89
CA ASN A 51 13.23 -22.81 2.46
C ASN A 51 11.85 -22.12 2.39
N THR A 52 11.57 -21.35 1.34
CA THR A 52 10.31 -20.56 1.25
C THR A 52 9.22 -21.23 0.39
N ARG A 53 9.59 -21.92 -0.70
CA ARG A 53 8.67 -22.26 -1.81
C ARG A 53 7.40 -23.00 -1.36
N TRP A 54 7.55 -24.12 -0.67
CA TRP A 54 6.43 -24.99 -0.28
C TRP A 54 5.93 -24.73 1.15
N VAL A 55 6.54 -23.80 1.87
CA VAL A 55 6.22 -23.52 3.26
C VAL A 55 4.97 -22.64 3.36
N PHE A 56 4.81 -21.67 2.45
CA PHE A 56 3.76 -20.67 2.53
C PHE A 56 2.68 -20.82 1.46
N ILE A 57 3.04 -21.30 0.27
CA ILE A 57 2.13 -21.39 -0.87
C ILE A 57 2.22 -22.81 -1.45
N PRO A 58 1.13 -23.59 -1.48
CA PRO A 58 1.11 -24.93 -2.04
C PRO A 58 1.01 -24.89 -3.58
N ASN A 59 1.90 -24.13 -4.23
CA ASN A 59 1.99 -24.00 -5.68
C ASN A 59 3.45 -23.78 -6.12
N SER A 60 3.76 -24.13 -7.37
CA SER A 60 5.11 -24.01 -7.94
C SER A 60 5.59 -22.56 -8.06
N SER A 61 4.66 -21.62 -8.25
CA SER A 61 4.94 -20.18 -8.25
C SER A 61 4.50 -19.55 -6.92
N PRO A 62 5.45 -19.25 -6.00
CA PRO A 62 5.15 -18.64 -4.72
C PRO A 62 5.01 -17.11 -4.89
N ASP A 63 4.06 -16.68 -5.69
CA ASP A 63 3.80 -15.27 -5.96
C ASP A 63 2.76 -14.70 -5.02
N ILE A 64 3.03 -13.51 -4.46
CA ILE A 64 2.09 -12.73 -3.65
C ILE A 64 1.93 -11.34 -4.26
N TRP A 65 0.70 -10.82 -4.27
CA TRP A 65 0.44 -9.45 -4.68
C TRP A 65 0.93 -8.45 -3.63
N THR A 66 1.68 -7.43 -4.08
CA THR A 66 2.27 -6.43 -3.20
C THR A 66 1.26 -5.51 -2.51
N GLY A 67 0.07 -5.33 -3.11
CA GLY A 67 -0.83 -4.24 -2.76
C GLY A 67 -0.36 -2.88 -3.30
N ALA A 68 -1.08 -1.83 -2.92
CA ALA A 68 -0.77 -0.45 -3.31
C ALA A 68 0.41 0.12 -2.48
N GLY A 69 1.10 1.13 -3.02
CA GLY A 69 2.26 1.75 -2.35
C GLY A 69 3.48 0.82 -2.31
N TYR A 70 3.61 -0.07 -3.30
CA TYR A 70 4.70 -1.04 -3.35
C TYR A 70 6.01 -0.39 -3.82
N ARG A 71 7.11 -1.10 -3.56
CA ARG A 71 8.49 -0.71 -3.83
C ARG A 71 9.11 -1.69 -4.83
N LYS A 72 9.78 -1.20 -5.87
CA LYS A 72 10.50 -2.03 -6.85
C LYS A 72 11.79 -1.35 -7.33
N GLN A 73 12.70 -2.13 -7.88
CA GLN A 73 13.93 -1.65 -8.51
C GLN A 73 14.29 -2.54 -9.70
N GLY A 74 13.78 -2.20 -10.89
CA GLY A 74 13.99 -2.97 -12.13
C GLY A 74 13.31 -4.36 -12.16
N ASN A 75 13.05 -4.97 -11.00
CA ASN A 75 12.33 -6.22 -10.81
C ASN A 75 11.31 -6.10 -9.66
N ASN A 76 10.38 -7.07 -9.58
CA ASN A 76 9.33 -7.14 -8.57
C ASN A 76 9.57 -8.22 -7.49
N ASN A 77 10.75 -8.85 -7.45
CA ASN A 77 11.04 -10.05 -6.67
C ASN A 77 12.14 -9.78 -5.65
N GLY A 78 11.77 -9.12 -4.54
CA GLY A 78 12.69 -8.65 -3.52
C GLY A 78 13.30 -7.30 -3.90
N ILE A 79 13.35 -6.38 -2.93
CA ILE A 79 14.03 -5.10 -3.11
C ILE A 79 15.42 -5.17 -2.46
N PRO A 80 16.51 -4.87 -3.18
CA PRO A 80 17.85 -4.87 -2.60
C PRO A 80 17.96 -3.93 -1.40
N PHE A 81 18.80 -4.29 -0.44
CA PHE A 81 19.04 -3.49 0.75
C PHE A 81 19.72 -2.14 0.44
N ASP A 82 20.25 -1.92 -0.76
CA ASP A 82 20.93 -0.69 -1.19
C ASP A 82 20.06 0.59 -1.04
N GLN A 83 18.76 0.43 -0.76
CA GLN A 83 17.83 1.51 -0.40
C GLN A 83 17.82 1.86 1.10
N VAL A 84 18.92 1.63 1.83
CA VAL A 84 18.94 1.89 3.27
C VAL A 84 18.64 3.35 3.56
N LYS A 85 17.76 3.57 4.54
CA LYS A 85 17.39 4.89 5.02
C LYS A 85 18.66 5.68 5.41
N PRO A 86 18.94 6.83 4.80
CA PRO A 86 19.84 7.79 5.44
C PRO A 86 19.17 8.24 6.75
N SER A 87 19.88 8.09 7.86
CA SER A 87 19.49 8.68 9.14
C SER A 87 20.13 10.06 9.24
N ASN A 88 19.45 10.99 9.92
CA ASN A 88 19.82 12.41 10.12
C ASN A 88 21.32 12.73 9.92
N GLY A 89 21.61 13.70 9.04
CA GLY A 89 22.96 14.22 8.81
C GLY A 89 23.64 13.74 7.52
N SER A 90 22.90 13.23 6.53
CA SER A 90 23.42 12.73 5.24
C SER A 90 24.34 11.51 5.32
N ASN A 91 24.43 10.85 6.48
CA ASN A 91 25.19 9.61 6.62
C ASN A 91 24.31 8.42 6.23
N THR A 92 24.68 7.75 5.14
CA THR A 92 24.06 6.50 4.70
C THR A 92 24.44 5.38 5.66
N PHE A 93 23.47 4.57 6.10
CA PHE A 93 23.75 3.36 6.85
C PHE A 93 24.66 2.44 6.02
N ASN A 94 25.77 2.00 6.63
CA ASN A 94 26.71 1.11 5.98
C ASN A 94 26.51 -0.34 6.47
N PRO A 95 25.96 -1.26 5.65
CA PRO A 95 25.75 -2.65 6.06
C PRO A 95 27.05 -3.43 6.30
N THR A 96 28.20 -2.92 5.88
CA THR A 96 29.50 -3.57 6.02
C THR A 96 30.41 -2.94 7.07
N SER A 97 29.91 -1.97 7.84
CA SER A 97 30.66 -1.44 8.98
C SER A 97 30.81 -2.48 10.11
N ALA A 98 31.86 -2.35 10.91
CA ALA A 98 32.25 -3.37 11.89
C ALA A 98 31.13 -3.68 12.91
N GLU A 99 30.38 -2.66 13.31
CA GLU A 99 29.24 -2.76 14.23
C GLU A 99 28.03 -3.49 13.63
N ASN A 100 27.92 -3.58 12.30
CA ASN A 100 26.82 -4.23 11.59
C ASN A 100 27.17 -5.66 11.13
N GLN A 101 28.34 -6.16 11.51
CA GLN A 101 28.81 -7.48 11.17
C GLN A 101 29.02 -8.36 12.41
N VAL A 102 28.99 -9.66 12.19
CA VAL A 102 29.37 -10.67 13.18
C VAL A 102 30.47 -11.54 12.59
N THR A 103 31.54 -11.76 13.37
CA THR A 103 32.63 -12.67 13.01
C THR A 103 32.55 -13.93 13.88
N PRO A 104 32.10 -15.06 13.31
CA PRO A 104 32.15 -16.34 14.01
C PRO A 104 33.60 -16.81 14.19
N SER A 105 33.85 -17.59 15.25
CA SER A 105 35.18 -18.17 15.49
C SER A 105 35.64 -19.00 14.28
N GLY A 106 36.83 -18.71 13.76
CA GLY A 106 37.42 -19.41 12.61
C GLY A 106 36.78 -19.11 11.25
N SER A 107 35.97 -18.05 11.11
CA SER A 107 35.32 -17.68 9.84
C SER A 107 35.48 -16.20 9.50
N SER A 108 35.14 -15.82 8.26
CA SER A 108 35.07 -14.42 7.85
C SER A 108 33.88 -13.70 8.46
N SER A 109 34.05 -12.39 8.66
CA SER A 109 32.98 -11.49 9.10
C SER A 109 31.85 -11.44 8.08
N LYS A 110 30.60 -11.48 8.55
CA LYS A 110 29.40 -11.41 7.71
C LYS A 110 28.48 -10.31 8.19
N LYS A 111 27.86 -9.59 7.26
CA LYS A 111 26.79 -8.63 7.60
C LYS A 111 25.60 -9.35 8.22
N THR A 112 24.91 -8.65 9.11
CA THR A 112 23.72 -9.16 9.82
C THR A 112 22.41 -8.82 9.12
N THR A 113 22.42 -7.80 8.25
CA THR A 113 21.24 -7.41 7.47
C THR A 113 20.98 -8.34 6.29
N TYR A 114 19.71 -8.43 5.86
CA TYR A 114 19.31 -9.18 4.68
C TYR A 114 19.75 -8.51 3.38
N ASP A 115 19.98 -9.30 2.33
CA ASP A 115 20.32 -8.81 0.99
C ASP A 115 19.12 -8.21 0.27
N ALA A 116 17.95 -8.83 0.42
CA ALA A 116 16.70 -8.41 -0.22
C ALA A 116 15.55 -8.37 0.79
N LEU A 117 14.70 -7.35 0.68
CA LEU A 117 13.54 -7.13 1.55
C LEU A 117 12.22 -7.30 0.79
N PRO A 118 11.08 -7.50 1.47
CA PRO A 118 9.77 -7.55 0.83
C PRO A 118 9.41 -6.25 0.10
N ASN A 119 8.68 -6.37 -1.01
CA ASN A 119 8.38 -5.26 -1.93
C ASN A 119 7.30 -4.28 -1.43
N SER A 120 6.87 -4.31 -0.17
CA SER A 120 5.89 -3.34 0.35
C SER A 120 6.05 -3.16 1.85
N ILE A 121 5.94 -1.91 2.29
CA ILE A 121 5.85 -1.48 3.70
C ILE A 121 4.66 -0.53 3.90
N SER A 122 3.78 -0.43 2.90
CA SER A 122 2.61 0.45 2.97
C SER A 122 1.63 -0.05 4.03
N PRO A 123 0.64 0.77 4.43
CA PRO A 123 -0.43 0.32 5.34
C PRO A 123 -1.18 -0.92 4.84
N THR A 124 -1.10 -1.21 3.54
CA THR A 124 -1.75 -2.38 2.93
C THR A 124 -0.87 -3.64 2.92
N SER A 125 0.38 -3.58 3.37
CA SER A 125 1.32 -4.71 3.28
C SER A 125 0.83 -5.95 4.05
N ASP A 126 0.89 -7.11 3.38
CA ASP A 126 0.40 -8.40 3.89
C ASP A 126 1.34 -9.53 3.42
N TRP A 127 2.44 -9.72 4.16
CA TRP A 127 3.51 -10.64 3.80
C TRP A 127 3.49 -11.87 4.70
N ILE A 128 2.93 -12.96 4.20
CA ILE A 128 2.88 -14.24 4.95
C ILE A 128 4.28 -14.77 5.33
N ASN A 129 5.30 -14.47 4.53
CA ASN A 129 6.70 -14.87 4.76
C ASN A 129 7.51 -13.86 5.60
N ALA A 130 6.94 -12.70 5.93
CA ALA A 130 7.68 -11.61 6.58
C ALA A 130 6.76 -10.79 7.51
N LEU A 131 6.50 -11.32 8.70
CA LEU A 131 5.67 -10.65 9.72
C LEU A 131 6.18 -9.23 10.03
N THR A 132 7.50 -9.03 10.09
CA THR A 132 8.12 -7.73 10.36
C THR A 132 7.86 -6.66 9.29
N PHE A 133 7.40 -7.06 8.10
CA PHE A 133 7.04 -6.17 7.00
C PHE A 133 5.51 -6.08 6.79
N THR A 134 4.73 -6.79 7.61
CA THR A 134 3.27 -6.89 7.48
C THR A 134 2.57 -5.88 8.38
N ASN A 135 1.77 -5.00 7.78
CA ASN A 135 0.97 -4.02 8.50
C ASN A 135 -0.48 -4.48 8.71
N LYS A 136 -1.05 -5.24 7.78
CA LYS A 136 -2.41 -5.80 7.94
C LYS A 136 -2.43 -6.86 9.05
N ASN A 137 -3.36 -6.71 9.99
CA ASN A 137 -3.45 -7.56 11.16
C ASN A 137 -4.91 -7.84 11.57
N ASN A 138 -5.13 -8.93 12.30
CA ASN A 138 -6.46 -9.37 12.70
C ASN A 138 -7.19 -8.40 13.64
N PRO A 139 -6.55 -7.80 14.66
CA PRO A 139 -7.19 -6.77 15.48
C PRO A 139 -7.78 -5.62 14.64
N GLN A 140 -7.02 -5.14 13.65
CA GLN A 140 -7.49 -4.10 12.74
C GLN A 140 -8.61 -4.59 11.83
N ARG A 141 -8.51 -5.81 11.27
CA ARG A 141 -9.59 -6.40 10.44
C ARG A 141 -10.92 -6.49 11.20
N ASN A 142 -10.90 -6.82 12.50
CA ASN A 142 -12.10 -6.86 13.33
C ASN A 142 -12.70 -5.46 13.55
N GLN A 143 -11.86 -4.45 13.81
CA GLN A 143 -12.33 -3.07 13.92
C GLN A 143 -12.90 -2.57 12.59
N LEU A 144 -12.20 -2.84 11.48
CA LEU A 144 -12.64 -2.46 10.14
C LEU A 144 -13.97 -3.14 9.76
N LEU A 145 -14.22 -4.38 10.18
CA LEU A 145 -15.52 -5.02 9.97
C LEU A 145 -16.65 -4.22 10.63
N LEU A 146 -16.54 -3.94 11.92
CA LEU A 146 -17.57 -3.19 12.65
C LEU A 146 -17.73 -1.78 12.08
N ARG A 147 -16.63 -1.08 11.81
CA ARG A 147 -16.64 0.29 11.29
C ARG A 147 -17.12 0.39 9.84
N ALA A 148 -16.89 -0.63 9.02
CA ALA A 148 -17.44 -0.73 7.67
C ALA A 148 -18.97 -0.91 7.71
N LEU A 149 -19.49 -1.76 8.61
CA LEU A 149 -20.93 -1.96 8.79
C LEU A 149 -21.62 -0.71 9.35
N LEU A 150 -20.99 -0.02 10.30
CA LEU A 150 -21.46 1.28 10.79
C LEU A 150 -21.27 2.41 9.77
N GLY A 151 -20.44 2.19 8.74
CA GLY A 151 -20.13 3.17 7.72
C GLY A 151 -19.32 4.38 8.19
N THR A 152 -18.40 4.19 9.13
CA THR A 152 -17.68 5.28 9.84
C THR A 152 -16.15 5.12 9.83
N ILE A 153 -15.58 4.39 8.87
CA ILE A 153 -14.11 4.34 8.73
C ILE A 153 -13.65 5.71 8.22
N PRO A 154 -12.77 6.44 8.93
CA PRO A 154 -12.38 7.78 8.49
C PRO A 154 -11.44 7.73 7.28
N VAL A 155 -11.45 8.80 6.49
CA VAL A 155 -10.58 9.03 5.33
C VAL A 155 -9.58 10.15 5.61
N LEU A 156 -8.37 10.04 5.06
CA LEU A 156 -7.38 11.10 5.10
C LEU A 156 -7.58 12.03 3.91
N ILE A 157 -7.64 13.34 4.16
CA ILE A 157 -7.82 14.37 3.13
C ILE A 157 -6.74 15.44 3.21
N ASN A 158 -6.41 16.03 2.06
CA ASN A 158 -5.64 17.27 1.96
C ASN A 158 -6.18 18.25 0.92
N LYS A 159 -7.22 17.85 0.17
CA LYS A 159 -7.97 18.68 -0.75
C LYS A 159 -9.44 18.69 -0.32
N SER A 160 -9.95 19.86 0.04
CA SER A 160 -11.29 20.03 0.60
C SER A 160 -12.41 20.11 -0.44
N GLY A 161 -12.08 20.34 -1.72
CA GLY A 161 -13.07 20.58 -2.78
C GLY A 161 -13.49 22.05 -2.93
N GLU A 162 -12.91 22.97 -2.17
CA GLU A 162 -13.28 24.39 -2.16
C GLU A 162 -12.09 25.32 -2.39
N GLY A 163 -12.33 26.54 -2.87
CA GLY A 163 -11.35 27.63 -2.82
C GLY A 163 -10.03 27.40 -3.58
N GLY A 164 -10.04 26.56 -4.62
CA GLY A 164 -8.82 26.15 -5.35
C GLY A 164 -8.14 24.90 -4.77
N GLU A 165 -8.66 24.35 -3.67
CA GLU A 165 -8.20 23.11 -3.04
C GLU A 165 -9.02 21.90 -3.51
N GLU A 166 -9.26 21.83 -4.82
CA GLU A 166 -9.98 20.73 -5.47
C GLU A 166 -9.06 19.54 -5.77
N PHE A 167 -9.62 18.33 -5.68
CA PHE A 167 -9.03 17.10 -6.19
C PHE A 167 -9.70 16.68 -7.51
N THR A 168 -9.01 16.88 -8.63
CA THR A 168 -9.49 16.52 -9.96
C THR A 168 -9.07 15.09 -10.29
N HIS A 169 -9.90 14.11 -9.92
CA HIS A 169 -9.56 12.69 -9.97
C HIS A 169 -9.17 12.17 -11.38
N THR A 170 -9.62 12.81 -12.45
CA THR A 170 -9.31 12.39 -13.84
C THR A 170 -7.84 12.62 -14.23
N SER A 171 -7.16 13.56 -13.58
CA SER A 171 -5.73 13.84 -13.80
C SER A 171 -4.88 13.50 -12.58
N GLU A 172 -5.42 13.68 -11.38
CA GLU A 172 -4.66 13.55 -10.14
C GLU A 172 -4.66 12.13 -9.59
N GLN A 173 -5.64 11.27 -9.93
CA GLN A 173 -5.69 9.87 -9.51
C GLN A 173 -5.32 8.91 -10.66
N GLN A 174 -4.22 8.18 -10.48
CA GLN A 174 -3.71 7.20 -11.44
C GLN A 174 -3.68 5.80 -10.79
N TRP A 175 -4.75 5.03 -10.98
CA TRP A 175 -4.93 3.71 -10.37
C TRP A 175 -3.91 2.66 -10.85
N ASN A 176 -3.31 2.86 -12.01
CA ASN A 176 -2.23 2.03 -12.55
C ASN A 176 -0.84 2.37 -11.99
N GLU A 177 -0.67 3.49 -11.29
CA GLU A 177 0.62 3.98 -10.78
C GLU A 177 0.71 3.92 -9.24
N THR A 178 0.24 2.82 -8.65
CA THR A 178 0.21 2.66 -7.18
C THR A 178 1.59 2.60 -6.51
N ASP A 179 2.68 2.43 -7.25
CA ASP A 179 4.07 2.56 -6.78
C ASP A 179 4.60 4.00 -6.81
N LYS A 180 3.82 4.96 -7.33
CA LYS A 180 4.20 6.36 -7.48
C LYS A 180 3.20 7.26 -6.76
N LEU A 181 3.52 8.56 -6.73
CA LEU A 181 2.68 9.59 -6.13
C LEU A 181 1.31 9.71 -6.81
N GLY A 182 1.19 9.43 -8.11
CA GLY A 182 -0.10 9.44 -8.83
C GLY A 182 -1.11 8.41 -8.29
N GLY A 183 -0.65 7.36 -7.62
CA GLY A 183 -1.52 6.44 -6.89
C GLY A 183 -2.13 7.03 -5.62
N ASN A 184 -1.68 8.20 -5.16
CA ASN A 184 -2.17 8.90 -3.96
C ASN A 184 -2.38 7.99 -2.75
N LEU A 185 -1.44 7.09 -2.48
CA LEU A 185 -1.35 6.42 -1.19
C LEU A 185 -0.59 7.36 -0.24
N PRO A 186 -1.21 7.86 0.85
CA PRO A 186 -0.56 8.75 1.80
C PRO A 186 0.73 8.20 2.40
N GLY A 187 0.72 6.93 2.82
CA GLY A 187 1.85 6.29 3.52
C GLY A 187 2.06 6.78 4.95
N PHE A 188 1.27 7.75 5.41
CA PHE A 188 1.28 8.32 6.75
C PHE A 188 -0.08 8.97 7.07
N GLY A 189 -0.52 8.88 8.33
CA GLY A 189 -1.76 9.51 8.83
C GLY A 189 -3.07 8.78 8.51
N GLU A 190 -3.12 7.95 7.46
CA GLU A 190 -4.29 7.17 7.10
C GLU A 190 -4.56 5.98 8.03
N VAL A 191 -5.78 5.42 7.96
CA VAL A 191 -6.14 4.21 8.70
C VAL A 191 -5.31 3.02 8.23
N ASN A 192 -4.66 2.32 9.16
CA ASN A 192 -3.88 1.14 8.81
C ASN A 192 -4.75 0.01 8.23
N GLY A 193 -4.19 -0.75 7.29
CA GLY A 193 -4.80 -1.95 6.71
C GLY A 193 -5.70 -1.73 5.49
N LEU A 194 -5.77 -0.50 4.96
CA LEU A 194 -6.59 -0.14 3.80
C LEU A 194 -5.88 0.84 2.87
N TYR A 195 -6.41 1.00 1.66
CA TYR A 195 -5.97 1.99 0.68
C TYR A 195 -6.90 3.21 0.69
N ASN A 196 -6.41 4.36 1.18
CA ASN A 196 -7.24 5.54 1.40
C ASN A 196 -7.93 6.08 0.15
N ALA A 197 -7.25 6.13 -1.01
CA ALA A 197 -7.86 6.63 -2.25
C ALA A 197 -9.06 5.76 -2.69
N ALA A 198 -8.98 4.43 -2.52
CA ALA A 198 -10.10 3.54 -2.79
C ALA A 198 -11.27 3.75 -1.81
N LEU A 199 -11.01 4.05 -0.54
CA LEU A 199 -12.05 4.38 0.44
C LEU A 199 -12.73 5.72 0.11
N LEU A 200 -11.96 6.76 -0.21
CA LEU A 200 -12.47 8.06 -0.68
C LEU A 200 -13.37 7.91 -1.90
N TYR A 201 -12.94 7.10 -2.88
CA TYR A 201 -13.77 6.80 -4.05
C TYR A 201 -15.05 6.06 -3.65
N THR A 202 -14.95 5.03 -2.79
CA THR A 202 -16.12 4.27 -2.30
C THR A 202 -17.15 5.19 -1.65
N TYR A 203 -16.70 6.14 -0.81
CA TYR A 203 -17.57 7.12 -0.15
C TYR A 203 -18.06 8.23 -1.09
N GLY A 204 -17.54 8.32 -2.31
CA GLY A 204 -17.88 9.37 -3.27
C GLY A 204 -17.40 10.75 -2.85
N PHE A 205 -16.28 10.83 -2.13
CA PHE A 205 -15.60 12.10 -1.84
C PHE A 205 -15.04 12.72 -3.13
N PHE A 206 -14.64 11.87 -4.07
CA PHE A 206 -14.45 12.23 -5.47
C PHE A 206 -15.15 11.23 -6.38
N GLY A 207 -15.56 11.70 -7.56
CA GLY A 207 -16.41 10.96 -8.50
C GLY A 207 -17.90 11.05 -8.13
N THR A 208 -18.74 10.20 -8.75
CA THR A 208 -20.21 10.32 -8.69
C THR A 208 -20.91 9.21 -7.91
N ASN A 209 -20.20 8.55 -6.99
CA ASN A 209 -20.78 7.46 -6.20
C ASN A 209 -21.85 7.91 -5.21
N THR A 210 -21.76 9.15 -4.71
CA THR A 210 -22.69 9.70 -3.70
C THR A 210 -23.41 10.96 -4.20
N ASN A 211 -22.72 11.83 -4.94
CA ASN A 211 -23.30 13.05 -5.53
C ASN A 211 -23.26 12.97 -7.07
N ASN A 212 -24.25 13.54 -7.74
CA ASN A 212 -24.29 13.59 -9.22
C ASN A 212 -23.21 14.51 -9.80
N SER A 213 -22.80 15.51 -9.02
CA SER A 213 -21.65 16.37 -9.32
C SER A 213 -20.47 15.98 -8.44
N ASP A 214 -19.28 15.80 -9.03
CA ASP A 214 -18.07 15.41 -8.31
C ASP A 214 -17.73 16.44 -7.20
N PRO A 215 -17.71 16.04 -5.92
CA PRO A 215 -17.36 16.94 -4.82
C PRO A 215 -15.89 17.36 -4.81
N LYS A 216 -15.02 16.67 -5.56
CA LYS A 216 -13.59 16.98 -5.68
C LYS A 216 -12.86 17.04 -4.34
N ILE A 217 -13.27 16.22 -3.37
CA ILE A 217 -12.61 16.07 -2.07
C ILE A 217 -11.66 14.87 -2.16
N GLY A 218 -10.43 15.01 -1.68
CA GLY A 218 -9.48 13.91 -1.78
C GLY A 218 -8.16 14.10 -1.07
N PHE A 219 -7.24 13.21 -1.41
CA PHE A 219 -5.85 13.26 -1.00
C PHE A 219 -4.96 13.23 -2.23
N LYS A 220 -4.06 14.21 -2.34
CA LYS A 220 -3.03 14.29 -3.37
C LYS A 220 -1.65 14.10 -2.74
N ALA A 221 -0.92 13.06 -3.12
CA ALA A 221 0.46 12.89 -2.70
C ALA A 221 1.33 13.90 -3.46
N ASP A 222 1.83 14.91 -2.74
CA ASP A 222 2.56 16.03 -3.35
C ASP A 222 4.07 15.81 -3.29
N SER A 223 4.77 16.16 -4.37
CA SER A 223 6.24 16.27 -4.42
C SER A 223 6.74 17.70 -4.40
N SER A 224 5.86 18.68 -4.58
CA SER A 224 6.21 20.09 -4.73
C SER A 224 6.31 20.83 -3.38
N SER A 225 5.55 20.40 -2.38
CA SER A 225 5.53 21.03 -1.06
C SER A 225 5.29 20.02 0.07
N SER A 226 5.53 20.46 1.31
CA SER A 226 5.14 19.68 2.49
C SER A 226 3.63 19.54 2.56
N SER A 227 3.13 18.30 2.55
CA SER A 227 1.69 18.04 2.61
C SER A 227 1.14 18.18 4.04
N SER A 228 0.04 18.92 4.19
CA SER A 228 -0.77 18.96 5.42
C SER A 228 -2.06 18.19 5.19
N SER A 229 -2.39 17.26 6.08
CA SER A 229 -3.57 16.40 5.94
C SER A 229 -4.24 16.14 7.28
N THR A 230 -5.52 15.78 7.24
CA THR A 230 -6.30 15.45 8.44
C THR A 230 -7.27 14.30 8.15
N LEU A 231 -7.58 13.50 9.17
CA LEU A 231 -8.59 12.46 9.11
C LEU A 231 -9.98 13.07 9.31
N VAL A 232 -10.93 12.69 8.47
CA VAL A 232 -12.35 13.07 8.57
C VAL A 232 -13.23 11.82 8.54
N GLY A 233 -14.41 11.93 9.17
CA GLY A 233 -15.41 10.86 9.22
C GLY A 233 -16.19 10.69 7.94
#